data_AF-A0A2T5C735-F1
#
_entry.id   AF-A0A2T5C735-F1
#
_cell.length_a   1.000
_cell.length_b   1.000
_cell.length_c   1.000
_cell.angle_alpha   90.00
_cell.angle_beta   90.00
_cell.angle_gamma   90.00
#
_symmetry.space_group_name_H-M   'P 1'
#
loop_
_entity.id
_entity.type
_entity.pdbx_description
1 polymer ?
#
loop_
_entity_poly.entity_id
_entity_poly.type
_entity_poly.pdbx_seq_one_letter_code
_entity_poly.pdbx_strand_id
1 'polypeptide(L)'
;LYACVDFWLREDVLEVIKKYEGYILLNIANEAGGYVVPNDEFAEVYSDIVFRMRSAGIRVPLVIDASNWGRNEENLLATAEQLIKNDPLHNLIFSWHIWDSGISNERIYDALKRSIDSDIPFIIGEYAPMEVKCNCCIPY
;
A
#
# COMPACT_ATOMS: atom_id res chain seq x y z
N LEU A 1 6.89 6.32 -9.08
CA LEU A 1 6.69 4.88 -8.82
C LEU A 1 7.82 4.03 -9.38
N TYR A 2 8.01 3.89 -10.70
CA TYR A 2 9.04 2.99 -11.25
C TYR A 2 10.49 3.27 -10.81
N ALA A 3 10.90 4.53 -10.62
CA ALA A 3 12.23 4.83 -10.08
C ALA A 3 12.46 4.28 -8.65
N CYS A 4 11.41 4.17 -7.83
CA CYS A 4 11.48 3.51 -6.52
C CYS A 4 11.69 2.00 -6.68
N VAL A 5 10.96 1.39 -7.62
CA VAL A 5 11.15 -0.02 -7.96
C VAL A 5 12.57 -0.28 -8.43
N ASP A 6 13.09 0.54 -9.33
CA ASP A 6 14.46 0.42 -9.84
C ASP A 6 15.51 0.52 -8.72
N PHE A 7 15.26 1.36 -7.69
CA PHE A 7 16.10 1.39 -6.49
C PHE A 7 16.08 0.05 -5.74
N TRP A 8 14.90 -0.52 -5.49
CA TRP A 8 14.75 -1.81 -4.79
C TRP A 8 15.36 -2.98 -5.57
N LEU A 9 15.42 -2.87 -6.90
CA LEU A 9 15.98 -3.89 -7.78
C LEU A 9 17.51 -3.80 -7.96
N ARG A 10 18.17 -2.78 -7.40
CA ARG A 10 19.64 -2.72 -7.42
C ARG A 10 20.25 -3.89 -6.67
N GLU A 11 21.33 -4.45 -7.19
CA GLU A 11 21.99 -5.64 -6.62
C GLU A 11 22.38 -5.45 -5.16
N ASP A 12 22.98 -4.31 -4.81
CA ASP A 12 23.42 -4.00 -3.45
C ASP A 12 22.25 -3.85 -2.46
N VAL A 13 21.09 -3.39 -2.93
CA VAL A 13 19.87 -3.29 -2.13
C VAL A 13 19.23 -4.68 -1.95
N LEU A 14 19.18 -5.48 -3.02
CA LEU A 14 18.68 -6.86 -2.97
C LEU A 14 19.47 -7.74 -2.00
N GLU A 15 20.80 -7.57 -1.92
CA GLU A 15 21.64 -8.28 -0.94
C GLU A 15 21.23 -7.96 0.50
N VAL A 16 20.94 -6.70 0.80
CA VAL A 16 20.45 -6.29 2.13
C VAL A 16 19.08 -6.89 2.40
N ILE A 17 18.15 -6.80 1.44
CA ILE A 17 16.81 -7.38 1.59
C ILE A 17 16.89 -8.88 1.89
N LYS A 18 17.66 -9.63 1.11
CA LYS A 18 17.83 -11.09 1.31
C LYS A 18 18.46 -11.42 2.65
N LYS A 19 19.46 -10.63 3.09
CA LYS A 19 20.12 -10.84 4.39
C LYS A 19 19.16 -10.66 5.57
N TYR A 20 18.17 -9.77 5.45
CA TYR A 20 17.24 -9.43 6.52
C TYR A 20 15.80 -9.86 6.25
N GLU A 21 15.58 -10.81 5.33
CA GLU A 21 14.26 -11.19 4.82
C GLU A 21 13.27 -11.65 5.92
N GLY A 22 13.77 -12.22 7.02
CA GLY A 22 12.95 -12.63 8.16
C GLY A 22 12.53 -11.48 9.10
N TYR A 23 12.94 -10.24 8.85
CA TYR A 23 12.82 -9.13 9.81
C TYR A 23 12.22 -7.85 9.24
N ILE A 24 12.01 -7.76 7.92
CA ILE A 24 11.61 -6.51 7.27
C ILE A 24 10.32 -6.67 6.45
N LEU A 25 9.58 -5.58 6.38
CA LEU A 25 8.55 -5.33 5.38
C LEU A 25 9.11 -4.29 4.41
N LEU A 26 8.70 -4.32 3.14
CA LEU A 26 9.16 -3.37 2.13
C LEU A 26 7.96 -2.58 1.61
N ASN A 27 7.85 -1.30 1.99
CA ASN A 27 6.92 -0.37 1.35
C ASN A 27 7.50 0.10 0.00
N ILE A 28 6.83 -0.27 -1.09
CA ILE A 28 7.31 -0.11 -2.46
C ILE A 28 7.59 1.36 -2.77
N ALA A 29 6.64 2.24 -2.45
CA ALA A 29 6.75 3.66 -2.69
C ALA A 29 5.70 4.39 -1.84
N ASN A 30 6.18 5.33 -1.03
CA ASN A 30 5.31 6.16 -0.20
C ASN A 30 4.28 6.89 -1.06
N GLU A 31 2.99 6.68 -0.77
CA GLU A 31 1.91 7.54 -1.26
C GLU A 31 1.85 7.70 -2.80
N ALA A 32 2.31 6.70 -3.55
CA ALA A 32 2.43 6.79 -4.99
C ALA A 32 1.07 6.75 -5.70
N GLY A 33 0.86 7.69 -6.63
CA GLY A 33 -0.36 7.77 -7.43
C GLY A 33 -0.91 9.20 -7.47
N GLY A 34 -1.66 9.52 -8.52
CA GLY A 34 -2.33 10.82 -8.63
C GLY A 34 -3.53 10.96 -7.68
N TYR A 35 -4.22 12.10 -7.76
CA TYR A 35 -5.46 12.35 -7.02
C TYR A 35 -6.57 11.36 -7.40
N VAL A 36 -6.67 11.05 -8.68
CA VAL A 36 -7.58 10.04 -9.22
C VAL A 36 -6.75 9.02 -9.95
N VAL A 37 -6.79 7.77 -9.48
CA VAL A 37 -6.25 6.61 -10.18
C VAL A 37 -7.39 5.60 -10.31
N PRO A 38 -7.80 5.25 -11.54
CA PRO A 38 -8.77 4.18 -11.78
C PRO A 38 -8.31 2.86 -11.15
N ASN A 39 -9.26 2.06 -10.62
CA ASN A 39 -8.93 0.80 -9.94
C ASN A 39 -8.25 -0.21 -10.87
N ASP A 40 -8.64 -0.25 -12.14
CA ASP A 40 -8.03 -1.09 -13.18
C ASP A 40 -6.59 -0.67 -13.46
N GLU A 41 -6.34 0.63 -13.61
CA GLU A 41 -4.97 1.16 -13.77
C GLU A 41 -4.11 0.87 -12.54
N PHE A 42 -4.64 1.08 -11.32
CA PHE A 42 -3.94 0.78 -10.08
C PHE A 42 -3.56 -0.71 -10.00
N ALA A 43 -4.52 -1.60 -10.26
CA ALA A 43 -4.31 -3.04 -10.21
C ALA A 43 -3.30 -3.52 -11.28
N GLU A 44 -3.36 -2.97 -12.49
CA GLU A 44 -2.44 -3.31 -13.59
C GLU A 44 -1.00 -2.91 -13.23
N VAL A 45 -0.81 -1.66 -12.81
CA VAL A 45 0.52 -1.12 -12.47
C VAL A 45 1.14 -1.88 -11.29
N TYR A 46 0.39 -2.10 -10.21
CA TYR A 46 0.92 -2.83 -9.07
C TYR A 46 1.10 -4.33 -9.35
N SER A 47 0.31 -4.94 -10.24
CA SER A 47 0.55 -6.32 -10.69
C SER A 47 1.89 -6.45 -11.42
N ASP A 48 2.22 -5.52 -12.32
CA ASP A 48 3.53 -5.48 -13.01
C ASP A 48 4.67 -5.30 -12.01
N ILE A 49 4.53 -4.36 -11.06
CA ILE A 49 5.57 -4.10 -10.06
C ILE A 49 5.80 -5.31 -9.16
N VAL A 50 4.74 -5.92 -8.62
CA VAL A 50 4.84 -7.12 -7.81
C VAL A 50 5.53 -8.23 -8.60
N PHE A 51 5.12 -8.46 -9.86
CA PHE A 51 5.78 -9.44 -10.73
C PHE A 51 7.28 -9.17 -10.90
N ARG A 52 7.68 -7.92 -11.18
CA ARG A 52 9.09 -7.53 -11.31
C ARG A 52 9.88 -7.76 -10.02
N MET A 53 9.32 -7.38 -8.87
CA MET A 53 9.97 -7.54 -7.56
C MET A 53 10.12 -9.02 -7.18
N ARG A 54 9.09 -9.84 -7.41
CA ARG A 54 9.17 -11.29 -7.19
C ARG A 54 10.17 -11.95 -8.14
N SER A 55 10.22 -11.53 -9.41
CA SER A 55 11.18 -12.03 -10.40
C SER A 55 12.63 -11.73 -10.04
N ALA A 56 12.89 -10.61 -9.35
CA ALA A 56 14.21 -10.28 -8.80
C ALA A 56 14.57 -11.04 -7.50
N GLY A 57 13.64 -11.85 -6.99
CA GLY A 57 13.84 -12.69 -5.81
C GLY A 57 13.55 -11.99 -4.48
N ILE A 58 12.77 -10.90 -4.47
CA ILE A 58 12.28 -10.27 -3.23
C ILE A 58 11.11 -11.11 -2.69
N ARG A 59 11.23 -11.70 -1.49
CA ARG A 59 10.16 -12.53 -0.88
C ARG A 59 9.58 -11.97 0.41
N VAL A 60 10.15 -10.89 0.93
CA VAL A 60 9.56 -10.12 2.05
C VAL A 60 8.14 -9.67 1.73
N PRO A 61 7.29 -9.42 2.75
CA PRO A 61 5.99 -8.81 2.52
C PRO A 61 6.15 -7.45 1.84
N LEU A 62 5.39 -7.23 0.77
CA LEU A 62 5.36 -5.95 0.06
C LEU A 62 4.19 -5.12 0.56
N VAL A 63 4.48 -3.89 0.98
CA VAL A 63 3.46 -2.93 1.39
C VAL A 63 3.12 -2.02 0.20
N ILE A 64 1.82 -1.90 -0.08
CA ILE A 64 1.24 -1.08 -1.14
C ILE A 64 0.42 0.04 -0.49
N ASP A 65 0.88 1.28 -0.64
CA ASP A 65 0.13 2.44 -0.20
C ASP A 65 -1.01 2.79 -1.17
N ALA A 66 -2.08 3.39 -0.63
CA ALA A 66 -3.14 3.98 -1.46
C ALA A 66 -2.64 5.14 -2.34
N SER A 67 -3.36 5.39 -3.42
CA SER A 67 -3.18 6.62 -4.21
C SER A 67 -3.71 7.85 -3.46
N ASN A 68 -3.71 9.02 -4.12
CA ASN A 68 -4.16 10.28 -3.54
C ASN A 68 -3.44 10.63 -2.22
N TRP A 69 -2.11 10.53 -2.27
CA TRP A 69 -1.26 10.65 -1.10
C TRP A 69 -1.64 9.70 0.04
N GLY A 70 -1.87 8.43 -0.28
CA GLY A 70 -2.22 7.41 0.72
C GLY A 70 -3.66 7.47 1.23
N ARG A 71 -4.52 8.36 0.73
CA ARG A 71 -5.86 8.60 1.29
C ARG A 71 -7.00 7.84 0.64
N ASN A 72 -6.77 7.26 -0.54
CA ASN A 72 -7.80 6.53 -1.29
C ASN A 72 -7.81 5.03 -0.94
N GLU A 73 -8.39 4.69 0.20
CA GLU A 73 -8.57 3.30 0.67
C GLU A 73 -9.38 2.44 -0.30
N GLU A 74 -10.28 3.04 -1.07
CA GLU A 74 -11.10 2.27 -2.02
C GLU A 74 -10.25 1.64 -3.11
N ASN A 75 -9.17 2.30 -3.57
CA ASN A 75 -8.23 1.66 -4.50
C ASN A 75 -7.66 0.37 -3.90
N LEU A 76 -7.32 0.36 -2.62
CA LEU A 76 -6.80 -0.81 -1.95
C LEU A 76 -7.88 -1.90 -1.81
N LEU A 77 -9.03 -1.55 -1.25
CA LEU A 77 -10.10 -2.49 -0.94
C LEU A 77 -10.76 -3.08 -2.20
N ALA A 78 -10.78 -2.35 -3.31
CA ALA A 78 -11.34 -2.83 -4.57
C ALA A 78 -10.39 -3.72 -5.36
N THR A 79 -9.06 -3.54 -5.20
CA THR A 79 -8.06 -4.22 -6.03
C THR A 79 -7.28 -5.30 -5.29
N ALA A 80 -7.36 -5.35 -3.96
CA ALA A 80 -6.58 -6.26 -3.12
C ALA A 80 -6.73 -7.73 -3.52
N GLU A 81 -7.95 -8.22 -3.75
CA GLU A 81 -8.17 -9.63 -4.14
C GLU A 81 -7.40 -9.99 -5.42
N GLN A 82 -7.49 -9.14 -6.45
CA GLN A 82 -6.78 -9.33 -7.71
C GLN A 82 -5.25 -9.27 -7.51
N LEU A 83 -4.76 -8.29 -6.75
CA LEU A 83 -3.33 -8.12 -6.50
C LEU A 83 -2.74 -9.28 -5.69
N ILE A 84 -3.44 -9.72 -4.64
CA ILE A 84 -3.06 -10.89 -3.84
C ILE A 84 -3.00 -12.13 -4.72
N LYS A 85 -4.01 -12.34 -5.58
CA LYS A 85 -4.05 -13.48 -6.50
C LYS A 85 -2.91 -13.45 -7.52
N ASN A 86 -2.51 -12.27 -7.97
CA ASN A 86 -1.42 -12.08 -8.93
C ASN A 86 -0.02 -12.19 -8.30
N ASP A 87 0.12 -11.99 -6.98
CA ASP A 87 1.36 -12.26 -6.27
C ASP A 87 1.55 -13.78 -6.08
N PRO A 88 2.56 -14.42 -6.71
CA PRO A 88 2.81 -15.85 -6.53
C PRO A 88 3.14 -16.24 -5.08
N LEU A 89 3.48 -15.28 -4.22
CA LEU A 89 3.73 -15.52 -2.80
C LEU A 89 2.53 -15.20 -1.91
N HIS A 90 1.46 -14.61 -2.45
CA HIS A 90 0.31 -14.10 -1.68
C HIS A 90 0.74 -13.30 -0.44
N ASN A 91 1.79 -12.48 -0.57
CA ASN A 91 2.48 -11.84 0.55
C ASN A 91 2.52 -10.31 0.38
N LEU A 92 1.31 -9.74 0.25
CA LEU A 92 1.06 -8.31 0.12
C LEU A 92 0.35 -7.77 1.36
N ILE A 93 0.66 -6.52 1.71
CA ILE A 93 0.00 -5.74 2.76
C ILE A 93 -0.44 -4.41 2.16
N PHE A 94 -1.64 -3.94 2.48
CA PHE A 94 -2.21 -2.71 1.96
C PHE A 94 -2.22 -1.63 3.03
N SER A 95 -1.77 -0.42 2.71
CA SER A 95 -1.50 0.64 3.67
C SER A 95 -2.33 1.90 3.36
N TRP A 96 -3.20 2.26 4.29
CA TRP A 96 -4.00 3.48 4.22
C TRP A 96 -3.46 4.56 5.15
N HIS A 97 -3.39 5.79 4.66
CA HIS A 97 -2.87 6.94 5.36
C HIS A 97 -4.02 7.87 5.73
N ILE A 98 -4.42 7.85 7.00
CA ILE A 98 -5.61 8.56 7.49
C ILE A 98 -5.21 9.93 8.01
N TRP A 99 -5.16 10.89 7.10
CA TRP A 99 -4.95 12.30 7.44
C TRP A 99 -5.95 13.27 6.78
N ASP A 100 -7.04 12.74 6.20
CA ASP A 100 -8.15 13.52 5.63
C ASP A 100 -8.87 14.37 6.69
N SER A 101 -8.85 15.69 6.53
CA SER A 101 -9.63 16.61 7.38
C SER A 101 -11.14 16.31 7.24
N GLY A 102 -11.80 16.07 8.38
CA GLY A 102 -13.24 15.83 8.41
C GLY A 102 -13.67 14.43 7.95
N ILE A 103 -12.74 13.47 7.88
CA ILE A 103 -13.10 12.06 7.73
C ILE A 103 -14.02 11.61 8.87
N SER A 104 -15.02 10.79 8.54
CA SER A 104 -15.99 10.30 9.52
C SER A 104 -15.51 9.01 10.19
N ASN A 105 -15.94 8.77 11.43
CA ASN A 105 -15.69 7.51 12.14
C ASN A 105 -16.28 6.32 11.37
N GLU A 106 -17.42 6.53 10.71
CA GLU A 106 -18.10 5.52 9.91
C GLU A 106 -17.23 5.09 8.73
N ARG A 107 -16.61 6.02 7.99
CA ARG A 107 -15.71 5.69 6.87
C ARG A 107 -14.52 4.85 7.34
N ILE A 108 -13.91 5.22 8.47
CA ILE A 108 -12.79 4.46 9.05
C ILE A 108 -13.26 3.06 9.46
N TYR A 109 -14.37 2.96 10.19
CA TYR A 109 -14.92 1.69 10.65
C TYR A 109 -15.31 0.77 9.48
N ASP A 110 -15.98 1.29 8.47
CA ASP A 110 -16.44 0.53 7.32
C ASP A 110 -15.26 0.00 6.48
N ALA A 111 -14.20 0.81 6.31
CA ALA A 111 -12.99 0.38 5.63
C ALA A 111 -12.29 -0.77 6.37
N LEU A 112 -12.08 -0.63 7.68
CA LEU A 112 -11.48 -1.68 8.53
C LEU A 112 -12.35 -2.93 8.60
N LYS A 113 -13.67 -2.77 8.67
CA LYS A 113 -14.60 -3.89 8.66
C LYS A 113 -14.55 -4.63 7.33
N ARG A 114 -14.57 -3.91 6.20
CA ARG A 114 -14.48 -4.51 4.86
C ARG A 114 -13.15 -5.24 4.65
N SER A 115 -12.03 -4.72 5.15
CA SER A 115 -10.75 -5.41 5.04
C SER A 115 -10.75 -6.74 5.81
N ILE A 116 -11.33 -6.76 7.02
CA ILE A 116 -11.48 -7.99 7.81
C ILE A 116 -12.41 -8.99 7.10
N ASP A 117 -13.60 -8.54 6.68
CA ASP A 117 -14.61 -9.39 6.06
C ASP A 117 -14.13 -9.99 4.72
N SER A 118 -13.15 -9.34 4.06
CA SER A 118 -12.57 -9.76 2.78
C SER A 118 -11.18 -10.41 2.90
N ASP A 119 -10.71 -10.68 4.13
CA ASP A 119 -9.39 -11.25 4.43
C ASP A 119 -8.20 -10.50 3.77
N ILE A 120 -8.28 -9.16 3.76
CA ILE A 120 -7.27 -8.28 3.19
C ILE A 120 -6.27 -7.89 4.29
N PRO A 121 -4.96 -8.18 4.16
CA PRO A 121 -3.94 -7.71 5.10
C PRO A 121 -3.81 -6.18 5.01
N PHE A 122 -4.41 -5.46 5.95
CA PHE A 122 -4.60 -4.03 5.88
C PHE A 122 -4.04 -3.32 7.12
N ILE A 123 -3.28 -2.25 6.91
CA ILE A 123 -2.67 -1.45 7.98
C ILE A 123 -3.03 0.03 7.80
N ILE A 124 -3.04 0.75 8.92
CA ILE A 124 -2.98 2.22 8.90
C ILE A 124 -1.51 2.59 8.98
N GLY A 125 -0.90 2.87 7.82
CA GLY A 125 0.54 3.14 7.70
C GLY A 125 0.93 4.52 8.26
N GLU A 126 0.04 5.49 8.08
CA GLU A 126 0.18 6.84 8.61
C GLU A 126 -1.16 7.35 9.13
N TYR A 127 -1.13 8.19 10.17
CA TYR A 127 -2.29 8.91 10.68
C TYR A 127 -1.85 10.17 11.45
N ALA A 128 -2.72 11.18 11.51
CA ALA A 128 -2.42 12.44 12.18
C ALA A 128 -3.67 13.11 12.77
N PRO A 129 -3.56 13.92 13.84
CA PRO A 129 -4.73 14.56 14.48
C PRO A 129 -5.38 15.61 13.61
N MET A 130 -4.64 16.09 12.62
CA MET A 130 -4.97 17.22 11.79
C MET A 130 -4.33 17.00 10.42
N GLU A 131 -4.98 17.52 9.40
CA GLU A 131 -4.41 17.58 8.05
C GLU A 131 -3.24 18.59 8.01
N VAL A 132 -2.42 18.51 6.95
CA VAL A 132 -1.39 19.51 6.60
C VAL A 132 -1.94 20.94 6.77
N LYS A 133 -1.16 21.83 7.40
CA LYS A 133 -1.52 23.20 7.82
C LYS A 133 -2.49 23.30 9.01
N CYS A 134 -2.69 22.23 9.77
CA CYS A 134 -3.59 22.22 10.94
C CYS A 134 -5.06 22.50 10.56
N ASN A 135 -5.45 22.10 9.34
CA ASN A 135 -6.87 22.00 8.99
C ASN A 135 -7.53 20.96 9.93
N CYS A 136 -8.84 21.14 10.15
CA CYS A 136 -9.67 20.54 11.21
C CYS A 136 -9.37 19.07 11.58
N CYS A 137 -9.80 18.71 12.80
CA CYS A 137 -9.41 17.49 13.49
C CYS A 137 -9.88 16.19 12.80
N ILE A 138 -9.13 15.13 13.04
CA ILE A 138 -9.46 13.75 12.69
C ILE A 138 -9.99 13.03 13.93
N PRO A 139 -11.14 12.34 13.86
CA PRO A 139 -11.74 11.71 15.03
C PRO A 139 -11.05 10.37 15.30
N TYR A 140 -10.16 10.34 16.29
CA TYR A 140 -9.61 9.11 16.85
C TYR A 140 -9.53 9.19 18.38
#